data_AF-A0A127SID7-F1
#
_entry.id   AF-A0A127SID7-F1
#
_cell.length_a   1.000
_cell.length_b   1.000
_cell.length_c   1.000
_cell.angle_alpha   90.00
_cell.angle_beta   90.00
_cell.angle_gamma   90.00
#
_symmetry.space_group_name_H-M   'P 1'
#
loop_
_entity.id
_entity.type
_entity.pdbx_description
1 polymer ?
#
loop_
_entity_poly.entity_id
_entity_poly.type
_entity_poly.pdbx_seq_one_letter_code
_entity_poly.pdbx_strand_id
1 'polypeptide(L)' 'MTDNDFIETFAAFLPADKAPGVREVLSSHGSVDSRNGKGGTAYGRVREQIADAKAEVEELKLFPASTSDGSAYKAPGTF' A
#
# COMPACT_ATOMS: atom_id res chain seq x y z
N MET A 1 4.39 -7.79 29.94
CA MET A 1 5.81 -8.03 29.64
C MET A 1 6.59 -6.79 30.00
N THR A 2 7.69 -6.96 30.71
CA THR A 2 8.63 -5.91 31.07
C THR A 2 9.65 -5.69 29.95
N ASP A 3 10.41 -4.60 30.00
CA ASP A 3 11.49 -4.34 29.05
C ASP A 3 12.57 -5.42 29.11
N ASN A 4 12.82 -5.99 30.30
CA ASN A 4 13.78 -7.07 30.49
C ASN A 4 13.33 -8.37 29.80
N ASP A 5 12.02 -8.66 29.80
CA ASP A 5 11.46 -9.81 29.08
C ASP A 5 11.75 -9.71 27.57
N PHE A 6 11.65 -8.50 27.00
CA PHE A 6 11.97 -8.25 25.59
C PHE A 6 13.47 -8.37 25.31
N ILE A 7 14.32 -7.82 26.18
CA ILE A 7 15.78 -7.91 26.05
C ILE A 7 16.22 -9.38 26.02
N GLU A 8 15.73 -10.19 26.95
CA GLU A 8 16.08 -11.62 27.02
C GLU A 8 15.56 -12.39 25.82
N THR A 9 14.29 -12.17 25.43
CA THR A 9 13.65 -12.86 24.29
C THR A 9 14.35 -12.55 22.96
N PHE A 10 14.81 -11.32 22.76
CA PHE A 10 15.38 -10.85 21.49
C PHE A 10 16.91 -10.68 21.52
N ALA A 11 17.60 -11.16 22.56
CA ALA A 11 19.05 -10.95 22.76
C ALA A 11 19.92 -11.42 21.58
N ALA A 12 19.49 -12.45 20.84
CA ALA A 12 20.21 -12.98 19.68
C ALA A 12 19.95 -12.18 18.38
N PHE A 13 18.99 -11.25 18.37
CA PHE A 13 18.50 -10.57 17.17
C PHE A 13 18.66 -9.05 17.24
N LEU A 14 18.58 -8.47 18.44
CA LEU A 14 18.54 -7.02 18.63
C LEU A 14 19.46 -6.57 19.79
N PRO A 15 20.07 -5.39 19.69
CA PRO A 15 20.68 -4.71 20.84
C PRO A 15 19.69 -4.51 21.99
N ALA A 16 20.17 -4.56 23.23
CA ALA A 16 19.32 -4.45 24.42
C ALA A 16 18.52 -3.13 24.49
N ASP A 17 19.07 -2.03 23.97
CA ASP A 17 18.37 -0.74 23.90
C ASP A 17 17.25 -0.69 22.84
N LYS A 18 17.25 -1.64 21.88
CA LYS A 18 16.25 -1.73 20.80
C LYS A 18 15.18 -2.80 21.05
N ALA A 19 15.50 -3.84 21.80
CA ALA A 19 14.61 -4.98 22.04
C ALA A 19 13.22 -4.58 22.61
N PRO A 20 13.11 -3.64 23.57
CA PRO A 20 11.79 -3.22 24.07
C PRO A 20 10.91 -2.52 23.01
N GLY A 21 11.50 -1.99 21.93
CA GLY A 21 10.78 -1.36 20.83
C GLY A 21 9.93 -2.34 20.01
N VAL A 22 10.22 -3.65 20.06
CA VAL A 22 9.44 -4.67 19.33
C VAL A 22 7.96 -4.65 19.72
N ARG A 23 7.64 -4.26 20.96
CA ARG A 23 6.24 -4.15 21.43
C ARG A 23 5.37 -3.25 20.55
N GLU A 24 5.97 -2.28 19.87
CA GLU A 24 5.26 -1.33 19.00
C GLU A 24 4.57 -2.02 17.82
N VAL A 25 5.05 -3.19 17.38
CA VAL A 25 4.48 -3.95 16.25
C VAL A 25 3.75 -5.23 16.67
N LEU A 26 3.78 -5.60 17.96
CA LEU A 26 3.13 -6.80 18.49
C LEU A 26 1.65 -6.59 18.88
N SER A 27 0.99 -5.64 18.23
CA SER A 27 -0.46 -5.46 18.29
C SER A 27 -1.02 -5.42 16.89
N SER A 28 -2.31 -5.72 16.70
CA SER A 28 -2.94 -5.62 15.38
C SER A 28 -2.80 -4.21 14.80
N HIS A 29 -2.98 -3.18 15.63
CA HIS A 29 -2.84 -1.78 15.23
C HIS A 29 -1.39 -1.46 14.82
N GLY A 30 -0.42 -1.77 15.68
CA GLY A 30 0.99 -1.53 15.40
C GLY A 30 1.51 -2.30 14.19
N SER A 31 1.07 -3.54 14.01
CA SER A 31 1.37 -4.35 12.83
C SER A 31 0.88 -3.68 11.55
N VAL A 32 -0.36 -3.20 11.52
CA VAL A 32 -0.95 -2.52 10.36
C VAL A 32 -0.23 -1.21 10.06
N ASP A 33 0.03 -0.40 11.07
CA ASP A 33 0.67 0.92 10.92
C ASP A 33 2.13 0.83 10.49
N SER A 34 2.85 -0.22 10.90
CA SER A 34 4.24 -0.45 10.47
C SER A 34 4.39 -0.67 8.96
N ARG A 35 3.30 -1.07 8.27
CA ARG A 35 3.27 -1.24 6.81
C ARG A 35 2.97 0.10 6.14
N ASN A 36 3.87 1.07 6.32
CA ASN A 36 3.70 2.46 5.88
C ASN A 36 4.35 2.80 4.51
N GLY A 37 4.89 1.82 3.80
CA GLY A 37 5.36 1.98 2.42
C GLY A 37 4.20 2.18 1.42
N LYS A 38 4.52 2.60 0.18
CA LYS A 38 3.53 2.71 -0.91
C LYS A 38 2.80 1.36 -1.09
N GLY A 39 1.46 1.41 -1.17
CA GLY A 39 0.62 0.20 -1.25
C GLY A 39 0.46 -0.56 0.07
N GLY A 40 0.99 -0.04 1.18
CA GLY A 40 0.89 -0.66 2.49
C GLY A 40 -0.49 -0.50 3.16
N THR A 41 -0.65 -1.15 4.31
CA THR A 41 -1.92 -1.20 5.06
C THR A 41 -2.08 -0.09 6.09
N ALA A 42 -1.03 0.71 6.34
CA ALA A 42 -1.13 1.84 7.27
C ALA A 42 -2.24 2.80 6.83
N TYR A 43 -2.98 3.37 7.78
CA TYR A 43 -4.15 4.21 7.51
C TYR A 43 -3.90 5.30 6.46
N GLY A 44 -2.78 6.03 6.56
CA GLY A 44 -2.41 7.06 5.60
C GLY A 44 -2.21 6.51 4.18
N ARG A 45 -1.59 5.34 4.05
CA ARG A 45 -1.36 4.69 2.75
C ARG A 45 -2.65 4.18 2.12
N VAL A 46 -3.59 3.67 2.92
CA VAL A 46 -4.90 3.25 2.43
C VAL A 46 -5.72 4.47 1.98
N ARG A 47 -5.62 5.60 2.68
CA ARG A 47 -6.26 6.86 2.23
C ARG A 47 -5.75 7.33 0.88
N GLU A 48 -4.44 7.29 0.66
CA GLU A 48 -3.82 7.60 -0.64
C GLU A 48 -4.36 6.67 -1.73
N GLN A 49 -4.35 5.36 -1.47
CA GLN A 49 -4.88 4.35 -2.42
C GLN A 49 -6.35 4.59 -2.78
N ILE A 50 -7.20 4.93 -1.80
CA ILE A 50 -8.61 5.25 -2.05
C ILE A 50 -8.74 6.53 -2.90
N ALA A 51 -7.91 7.55 -2.65
CA ALA A 51 -7.93 8.78 -3.44
C ALA A 51 -7.49 8.53 -4.88
N ASP A 52 -6.39 7.80 -5.08
CA ASP A 52 -5.86 7.43 -6.40
C ASP A 52 -6.89 6.58 -7.17
N ALA A 53 -7.48 5.58 -6.52
CA ALA A 53 -8.51 4.74 -7.14
C ALA A 53 -9.76 5.53 -7.55
N LYS A 54 -10.17 6.52 -6.75
CA LYS A 54 -11.27 7.42 -7.11
C LYS A 54 -10.93 8.26 -8.34
N ALA A 55 -9.72 8.82 -8.39
CA ALA A 55 -9.28 9.61 -9.54
C ALA A 55 -9.25 8.76 -10.82
N GLU A 56 -8.67 7.56 -10.75
CA GLU A 56 -8.60 6.63 -11.88
C GLU A 56 -9.99 6.23 -12.37
N VAL A 57 -10.92 5.95 -11.45
CA VAL A 57 -12.30 5.61 -11.81
C VAL A 57 -13.01 6.78 -12.49
N GLU A 58 -12.79 8.03 -12.07
CA GLU A 58 -13.37 9.20 -12.75
C GLU A 58 -12.85 9.35 -14.18
N GLU A 59 -11.55 9.15 -14.42
CA GLU A 59 -10.98 9.14 -15.77
C GLU A 59 -11.57 8.02 -16.64
N LEU A 60 -11.64 6.80 -16.10
CA LEU A 60 -12.17 5.64 -16.82
C LEU A 60 -13.65 5.76 -17.17
N LYS A 61 -14.44 6.54 -16.41
CA LYS A 61 -15.84 6.83 -16.74
C LYS A 61 -16.01 7.63 -18.04
N LEU A 62 -14.97 8.32 -18.51
CA LEU A 62 -15.00 9.04 -19.79
C LEU A 62 -14.89 8.09 -20.99
N PHE A 63 -14.25 6.94 -20.80
CA PHE A 63 -13.97 6.00 -21.88
C PHE A 63 -15.22 5.54 -22.67
N PRO A 64 -16.35 5.15 -22.03
CA PRO A 64 -17.56 4.79 -22.77
C PRO A 64 -18.18 5.93 -23.59
N ALA A 65 -17.91 7.19 -23.24
CA ALA A 65 -18.37 8.36 -23.98
C ALA A 65 -17.38 8.82 -25.05
N SER A 66 -16.21 8.17 -25.14
CA SER A 66 -15.21 8.52 -26.15
C SER A 66 -15.68 8.14 -27.55
N THR A 67 -15.36 8.97 -28.53
CA THR A 67 -15.59 8.66 -29.94
C THR A 67 -14.39 7.89 -30.47
N SER A 68 -14.62 6.69 -31.00
CA SER A 68 -13.59 5.95 -31.73
C SER A 68 -13.28 6.67 -33.04
N ASP A 69 -11.99 6.88 -33.32
CA ASP A 69 -11.48 7.56 -34.51
C ASP A 69 -11.51 6.69 -35.79
N GLY A 70 -12.11 5.50 -35.72
CA GLY A 70 -12.36 4.63 -36.88
C GLY A 70 -12.41 3.15 -36.52
N SER A 71 -12.64 2.30 -37.53
CA SER A 71 -12.53 0.85 -37.32
C SER A 71 -11.10 0.48 -36.96
N ALA A 72 -10.91 -0.27 -35.87
CA ALA A 72 -9.61 -0.85 -35.49
C ALA A 72 -8.99 -1.68 -36.63
N TYR A 73 -9.83 -2.17 -37.55
CA TYR A 73 -9.41 -2.75 -38.82
C TYR A 73 -9.27 -1.67 -39.90
N LYS A 74 -8.07 -1.52 -40.45
CA LYS A 74 -7.84 -0.88 -41.75
C LYS A 74 -7.57 -1.97 -42.78
N ALA A 75 -8.44 -2.08 -43.79
CA ALA A 75 -8.21 -3.00 -44.89
C ALA A 75 -6.91 -2.63 -45.62
N PRO A 76 -6.11 -3.62 -46.07
CA PRO A 76 -4.94 -3.34 -46.90
C PRO A 76 -5.33 -2.48 -48.12
N GLY A 77 -4.76 -1.29 -48.24
CA GLY A 77 -4.98 -0.38 -49.38
C GLY A 77 -5.84 0.87 -49.10
N THR A 78 -6.43 1.01 -47.91
CA THR A 78 -7.06 2.27 -47.48
C THR A 78 -6.11 3.09 -46.62
N PHE A 79 -5.66 4.24 -47.15
CA PHE A 79 -4.90 5.27 -46.45
C PHE A 79 -5.85 6.21 -45.70
#